data_AF-A0A8S2FUI1-F1
#
_entry.id   AF-A0A8S2FUI1-F1
#
_cell.length_a   1.000
_cell.length_b   1.000
_cell.length_c   1.000
_cell.angle_alpha   90.00
_cell.angle_beta   90.00
_cell.angle_gamma   90.00
#
_symmetry.space_group_name_H-M   'P 1'
#
loop_
_entity.id
_entity.type
_entity.pdbx_description
1 polymer ?
#
loop_
_entity_poly.entity_id
_entity_poly.type
_entity_poly.pdbx_seq_one_letter_code
_entity_poly.pdbx_strand_id
1 'polypeptide(L)'
;ALGFMNVIEFLGPKLYMISKMLKDLAFFMCILLIVCTGYSVASRAVCLNGQIEFSGKGIFRQIFYPVYYMMYGIFDTDFQVLDESLHVDSLESASAHVLLAIHVMFVNVLLLNLLIAMFSNRFQQVEDETKIVWYNLRYTFVRMIPIEADCHKKWSAFEKTCTDHFAETQVTDRSIEHRENSSDT
;
A
#
# COMPACT_ATOMS: atom_id res chain seq x y z
N ALA A 1 -12.12 7.65 -17.65
CA ALA A 1 -12.56 6.99 -16.40
C ALA A 1 -12.39 5.47 -16.44
N LEU A 2 -12.73 4.77 -17.54
CA LEU A 2 -12.63 3.30 -17.67
C LEU A 2 -11.21 2.71 -17.47
N GLY A 3 -10.15 3.41 -17.89
CA GLY A 3 -8.78 2.91 -17.71
C GLY A 3 -8.32 2.84 -16.25
N PHE A 4 -8.85 3.70 -15.37
CA PHE A 4 -8.49 3.71 -13.95
C PHE A 4 -9.12 2.53 -13.21
N MET A 5 -10.37 2.14 -13.56
CA MET A 5 -11.03 0.98 -12.96
C MET A 5 -10.35 -0.35 -13.35
N ASN A 6 -9.88 -0.47 -14.60
CA ASN A 6 -9.16 -1.66 -15.06
C ASN A 6 -7.80 -1.81 -14.33
N VAL A 7 -7.11 -0.69 -14.08
CA VAL A 7 -5.88 -0.68 -13.26
C VAL A 7 -6.17 -1.09 -11.81
N ILE A 8 -7.25 -0.62 -11.20
CA ILE A 8 -7.61 -0.97 -9.80
C ILE A 8 -7.97 -2.46 -9.67
N GLU A 9 -8.62 -3.06 -10.66
CA GLU A 9 -9.01 -4.48 -10.64
C GLU A 9 -7.79 -5.42 -10.78
N PHE A 10 -6.78 -5.03 -11.56
CA PHE A 10 -5.50 -5.74 -11.65
C PHE A 10 -4.56 -5.49 -10.45
N LEU A 11 -4.68 -4.35 -9.78
CA LEU A 11 -3.84 -3.99 -8.63
C LEU A 11 -4.41 -4.54 -7.31
N GLY A 12 -5.72 -4.74 -7.22
CA GLY A 12 -6.42 -5.25 -6.03
C GLY A 12 -5.83 -6.56 -5.46
N PRO A 13 -5.57 -7.59 -6.27
CA PRO A 13 -5.01 -8.87 -5.81
C PRO A 13 -3.60 -8.74 -5.24
N LYS A 14 -2.77 -7.87 -5.85
CA LYS A 14 -1.43 -7.55 -5.34
C LYS A 14 -1.47 -6.71 -4.07
N LEU A 15 -2.44 -5.79 -3.94
CA LEU A 15 -2.62 -4.98 -2.75
C LEU A 15 -3.16 -5.80 -1.57
N TYR A 16 -4.09 -6.72 -1.81
CA TYR A 16 -4.61 -7.65 -0.81
C TYR A 16 -3.49 -8.51 -0.22
N MET A 17 -2.62 -9.00 -1.09
CA MET A 17 -1.43 -9.77 -0.77
C MET A 17 -0.43 -9.00 0.09
N ILE A 18 -0.08 -7.77 -0.31
CA ILE A 18 0.78 -6.88 0.49
C ILE A 18 0.15 -6.61 1.85
N SER A 19 -1.17 -6.37 1.89
CA SER A 19 -1.89 -6.06 3.14
C SER A 19 -1.90 -7.24 4.11
N LYS A 20 -2.01 -8.48 3.61
CA LYS A 20 -1.89 -9.70 4.43
C LYS A 20 -0.52 -9.79 5.11
N MET A 21 0.51 -9.18 4.53
CA MET A 21 1.90 -9.32 4.96
C MET A 21 2.38 -8.17 5.81
N LEU A 22 1.79 -7.00 5.59
CA LEU A 22 1.88 -5.90 6.53
C LEU A 22 1.30 -6.29 7.90
N LYS A 23 0.32 -7.19 7.98
CA LYS A 23 -0.21 -7.67 9.27
C LYS A 23 0.82 -8.45 10.08
N ASP A 24 1.58 -9.32 9.44
CA ASP A 24 2.66 -10.08 10.09
C ASP A 24 3.86 -9.18 10.43
N LEU A 25 4.14 -8.19 9.57
CA LEU A 25 5.16 -7.16 9.83
C LEU A 25 4.76 -6.20 10.97
N ALA A 26 3.46 -5.90 11.13
CA ALA A 26 2.97 -4.98 12.14
C ALA A 26 3.33 -5.43 13.56
N PHE A 27 3.32 -6.74 13.82
CA PHE A 27 3.76 -7.30 15.11
C PHE A 27 5.24 -6.96 15.38
N PHE A 28 6.09 -7.09 14.37
CA PHE A 28 7.50 -6.72 14.49
C PHE A 28 7.67 -5.21 14.69
N MET A 29 6.89 -4.39 13.96
CA MET A 29 6.88 -2.94 14.16
C MET A 29 6.48 -2.55 15.59
N CYS A 30 5.57 -3.29 16.24
CA CYS A 30 5.26 -3.07 17.66
C CYS A 30 6.50 -3.25 18.57
N ILE A 31 7.34 -4.26 18.31
CA ILE A 31 8.58 -4.48 19.07
C ILE A 31 9.56 -3.32 18.85
N LEU A 32 9.70 -2.86 17.61
CA LEU A 32 10.52 -1.69 17.27
C LEU A 32 10.03 -0.45 18.03
N LEU A 33 8.71 -0.20 18.05
CA LEU A 33 8.13 0.92 18.79
C LEU A 33 8.38 0.82 20.30
N ILE A 34 8.29 -0.38 20.89
CA ILE A 34 8.61 -0.59 22.31
C ILE A 34 10.06 -0.20 22.59
N VAL A 35 11.01 -0.68 21.79
CA VAL A 35 12.44 -0.36 21.96
C VAL A 35 12.72 1.14 21.76
N CYS A 36 12.06 1.78 20.77
CA CYS A 36 12.16 3.22 20.55
C CYS A 36 11.62 4.01 21.76
N THR A 37 10.43 3.69 22.25
CA THR A 37 9.84 4.38 23.41
C THR A 37 10.66 4.18 24.68
N GLY A 38 11.28 3.01 24.87
CA GLY A 38 12.20 2.75 25.99
C GLY A 38 13.40 3.69 25.98
N TYR A 39 14.05 3.88 24.83
CA TYR A 39 15.13 4.84 24.67
C TYR A 39 14.67 6.28 24.89
N SER A 40 13.52 6.68 24.31
CA SER A 40 12.99 8.04 24.46
C SER A 40 12.71 8.38 25.92
N VAL A 41 12.10 7.47 26.68
CA VAL A 41 11.80 7.68 28.10
C VAL A 41 13.09 7.69 28.92
N ALA A 42 14.02 6.77 28.66
CA ALA A 42 15.30 6.71 29.37
C ALA A 42 16.16 7.95 29.13
N SER A 43 16.25 8.42 27.87
CA SER A 43 16.97 9.65 27.52
C SER A 43 16.35 10.88 28.21
N ARG A 44 15.03 10.98 28.27
CA ARG A 44 14.35 12.07 28.99
C ARG A 44 14.55 11.97 30.51
N ALA A 45 14.58 10.76 31.07
CA ALA A 45 14.81 10.54 32.50
C ALA A 45 16.25 10.89 32.94
N VAL A 46 17.24 10.68 32.07
CA VAL A 46 18.65 11.05 32.32
C VAL A 46 18.88 12.54 32.07
N CYS A 47 18.27 13.13 31.04
CA CYS A 47 18.56 14.51 30.63
C CYS A 47 17.66 15.57 31.30
N LEU A 48 16.44 15.23 31.72
CA LEU A 48 15.55 16.16 32.40
C LEU A 48 15.40 15.76 33.86
N ASN A 49 15.97 16.59 34.73
CA ASN A 49 15.89 16.49 36.19
C ASN A 49 14.46 16.82 36.71
N GLY A 50 13.46 16.04 36.28
CA GLY A 50 12.09 16.09 36.79
C GLY A 50 11.12 17.10 36.17
N GLN A 51 11.52 17.92 35.19
CA GLN A 51 10.59 18.83 34.48
C GLN A 51 10.01 18.20 33.21
N ILE A 52 9.09 17.25 33.39
CA ILE A 52 8.44 16.58 32.28
C ILE A 52 7.13 17.30 31.93
N GLU A 53 7.21 18.31 31.07
CA GLU A 53 6.00 18.92 30.51
C GLU A 53 5.41 18.02 29.42
N PHE A 54 4.65 17.02 29.85
CA PHE A 54 3.84 16.18 28.97
C PHE A 54 2.65 16.99 28.43
N SER A 55 2.90 17.87 27.46
CA SER A 55 1.82 18.54 26.74
C SER A 55 1.10 17.53 25.85
N GLY A 56 -0.13 17.18 26.23
CA GLY A 56 -0.95 16.08 25.69
C GLY A 56 -1.13 16.04 24.17
N LYS A 57 -0.91 17.16 23.47
CA LYS A 57 -1.14 17.27 22.02
C LYS A 57 0.10 17.00 21.15
N GLY A 58 1.25 16.64 21.74
CA GLY A 58 2.51 16.52 20.99
C GLY A 58 3.44 15.37 21.38
N ILE A 59 3.09 14.57 22.39
CA ILE A 59 3.96 13.55 22.97
C ILE A 59 4.49 12.54 21.96
N PHE A 60 3.62 12.01 21.09
CA PHE A 60 4.05 11.07 20.06
C PHE A 60 5.09 11.71 19.13
N ARG A 61 4.83 12.95 18.69
CA ARG A 61 5.77 13.69 17.85
C ARG A 61 7.11 13.93 18.56
N GLN A 62 7.06 14.31 19.84
CA GLN A 62 8.26 14.61 20.63
C GLN A 62 9.12 13.39 20.96
N ILE A 63 8.51 12.20 21.03
CA ILE A 63 9.16 10.93 21.35
C ILE A 63 9.71 10.28 20.07
N PHE A 64 8.89 10.16 19.03
CA PHE A 64 9.22 9.37 17.85
C PHE A 64 10.06 10.11 16.81
N TYR A 65 9.87 11.42 16.61
CA TYR A 65 10.65 12.16 15.62
C TYR A 65 12.17 12.11 15.87
N PRO A 66 12.69 12.39 17.08
CA PRO A 66 14.15 12.38 17.28
C PRO A 66 14.75 10.98 17.08
N VAL A 67 14.08 9.95 17.58
CA VAL A 67 14.53 8.55 17.42
C VAL A 67 14.47 8.09 15.97
N TYR A 68 13.46 8.54 15.22
CA TYR A 68 13.36 8.29 13.78
C TYR A 68 14.55 8.90 13.03
N TYR A 69 14.91 10.17 13.27
CA TYR A 69 16.08 10.79 12.64
C TYR A 69 17.40 10.11 13.03
N MET A 70 17.54 9.68 14.29
CA MET A 70 18.70 8.88 14.75
C MET A 70 18.81 7.54 14.02
N MET A 71 17.69 6.90 13.66
CA MET A 71 17.69 5.68 12.87
C MET A 71 18.31 5.90 11.47
N TYR A 72 18.11 7.09 10.89
CA TYR A 72 18.74 7.50 9.63
C TYR A 72 20.17 8.02 9.77
N GLY A 73 20.73 8.02 11.00
CA GLY A 73 22.07 8.53 11.27
C GLY A 73 22.16 10.05 11.27
N ILE A 74 21.03 10.76 11.35
CA ILE A 74 20.99 12.21 11.53
C ILE A 74 20.91 12.46 13.04
N PHE A 75 22.03 12.90 13.60
CA PHE A 75 22.13 13.27 15.01
C PHE A 75 21.98 14.79 15.11
N ASP A 76 20.86 15.23 15.67
CA ASP A 76 20.65 16.64 15.97
C ASP A 76 21.27 16.96 17.34
N THR A 77 22.22 17.88 17.36
CA THR A 77 22.97 18.31 18.55
C THR A 77 22.06 18.94 19.60
N ASP A 78 20.87 19.42 19.22
CA ASP A 78 19.91 20.02 20.18
C ASP A 78 19.25 18.99 21.12
N PHE A 79 19.20 17.71 20.72
CA PHE A 79 18.71 16.64 21.59
C PHE A 79 19.86 15.97 22.39
N GLN A 80 21.09 16.06 21.87
CA GLN A 80 22.31 15.73 22.60
C GLN A 80 22.69 16.92 23.48
N VAL A 81 22.06 17.03 24.65
CA VAL A 81 22.60 17.69 25.86
C VAL A 81 23.65 18.76 25.56
N LEU A 82 23.23 20.03 25.52
CA LEU A 82 24.05 21.22 25.77
C LEU A 82 25.56 20.96 25.63
N ASP A 83 26.06 20.94 24.41
CA ASP A 83 27.45 21.36 24.27
C ASP A 83 27.49 22.84 24.67
N GLU A 84 28.37 23.14 25.62
CA GLU A 84 28.85 24.49 25.89
C GLU A 84 27.95 25.46 26.67
N SER A 85 27.46 25.14 27.91
CA SER A 85 27.20 26.22 28.89
C SER A 85 27.00 25.89 30.38
N LEU A 86 26.76 24.65 30.83
CA LEU A 86 26.59 24.42 32.27
C LEU A 86 27.40 23.23 32.78
N HIS A 87 28.14 23.49 33.85
CA HIS A 87 29.01 22.58 34.59
C HIS A 87 28.17 21.50 35.29
N VAL A 88 27.66 20.53 34.54
CA VAL A 88 26.95 19.35 35.09
C VAL A 88 27.89 18.16 35.02
N ASP A 89 27.94 17.38 36.10
CA ASP A 89 28.90 16.30 36.33
C ASP A 89 29.14 15.40 35.11
N SER A 90 30.41 15.15 34.81
CA SER A 90 30.91 14.35 33.68
C SER A 90 30.37 12.90 33.63
N LEU A 91 29.73 12.43 34.69
CA LEU A 91 29.16 11.09 34.77
C LEU A 91 27.80 10.96 34.06
N GLU A 92 26.94 11.99 34.14
CA GLU A 92 25.59 11.92 33.56
C GLU A 92 25.64 12.04 32.03
N SER A 93 26.51 12.91 31.51
CA SER A 93 26.74 13.04 30.08
C SER A 93 27.31 11.75 29.47
N ALA A 94 28.26 11.09 30.13
CA ALA A 94 28.81 9.80 29.68
C ALA A 94 27.71 8.73 29.57
N SER A 95 26.79 8.67 30.55
CA SER A 95 25.70 7.69 30.55
C SER A 95 24.73 7.88 29.37
N ALA A 96 24.42 9.12 28.98
CA ALA A 96 23.55 9.43 27.85
C ALA A 96 24.18 9.02 26.50
N HIS A 97 25.48 9.26 26.32
CA HIS A 97 26.22 8.86 25.12
C HIS A 97 26.31 7.34 24.98
N VAL A 98 26.57 6.62 26.08
CA VAL A 98 26.60 5.15 26.08
C VAL A 98 25.22 4.58 25.76
N LEU A 99 24.16 5.15 26.33
CA LEU A 99 22.78 4.72 26.09
C LEU A 99 22.36 4.96 24.62
N LEU A 100 22.77 6.09 24.03
CA LEU A 100 22.62 6.37 22.61
C LEU A 100 23.36 5.35 21.73
N ALA A 101 24.63 5.06 22.03
CA ALA A 101 25.43 4.12 21.26
C ALA A 101 24.82 2.71 21.25
N ILE A 102 24.38 2.23 22.42
CA ILE A 102 23.71 0.92 22.56
C ILE A 102 22.38 0.92 21.80
N HIS A 103 21.58 1.99 21.90
CA HIS A 103 20.30 2.09 21.20
C HIS A 103 20.47 2.03 19.69
N VAL A 104 21.39 2.83 19.13
CA VAL A 104 21.68 2.85 17.69
C VAL A 104 22.19 1.50 17.22
N MET A 105 23.04 0.82 18.01
CA MET A 105 23.51 -0.53 17.68
C MET A 105 22.34 -1.53 17.61
N PHE A 106 21.47 -1.54 18.62
CA PHE A 106 20.31 -2.43 18.64
C PHE A 106 19.35 -2.15 17.48
N VAL A 107 19.05 -0.89 17.20
CA VAL A 107 18.08 -0.54 16.15
C VAL A 107 18.67 -0.77 14.77
N ASN A 108 19.88 -0.29 14.48
CA ASN A 108 20.44 -0.33 13.13
C ASN A 108 21.10 -1.66 12.77
N VAL A 109 21.74 -2.34 13.73
CA VAL A 109 22.44 -3.61 13.46
C VAL A 109 21.56 -4.83 13.72
N LEU A 110 20.68 -4.79 14.72
CA LEU A 110 19.84 -5.95 15.05
C LEU A 110 18.44 -5.79 14.46
N LEU A 111 17.68 -4.78 14.87
CA LEU A 111 16.25 -4.70 14.56
C LEU A 111 15.96 -4.34 13.10
N LEU A 112 16.68 -3.40 12.50
CA LEU A 112 16.50 -3.01 11.09
C LEU A 112 16.92 -4.15 10.16
N ASN A 113 18.06 -4.80 10.44
CA ASN A 113 18.52 -5.96 9.68
C ASN A 113 17.55 -7.14 9.77
N LEU A 114 16.99 -7.38 10.96
CA LEU A 114 15.96 -8.40 11.15
C LEU A 114 14.62 -7.99 10.53
N LEU A 115 14.26 -6.70 10.53
CA LEU A 115 13.06 -6.19 9.85
C LEU A 115 13.14 -6.42 8.34
N ILE A 116 14.28 -6.09 7.73
CA ILE A 116 14.53 -6.32 6.30
C ILE A 116 14.51 -7.82 5.99
N ALA A 117 15.17 -8.64 6.82
CA ALA A 117 15.19 -10.09 6.64
C ALA A 117 13.79 -10.70 6.72
N MET A 118 13.00 -10.31 7.74
CA MET A 118 11.61 -10.75 7.91
C MET A 118 10.72 -10.22 6.78
N PHE A 119 10.89 -8.98 6.35
CA PHE A 119 10.16 -8.42 5.23
C PHE A 119 10.44 -9.19 3.94
N SER A 120 11.72 -9.46 3.63
CA SER A 120 12.10 -10.20 2.42
C SER A 120 11.61 -11.65 2.47
N ASN A 121 11.77 -12.34 3.60
CA ASN A 121 11.33 -13.72 3.76
C ASN A 121 9.80 -13.84 3.69
N ARG A 122 9.07 -12.98 4.40
CA ARG A 122 7.61 -12.96 4.34
C ARG A 122 7.13 -12.55 2.96
N PHE A 123 7.76 -11.56 2.32
CA PHE A 123 7.46 -11.13 0.96
C PHE A 123 7.61 -12.27 -0.06
N GLN A 124 8.64 -13.11 0.05
CA GLN A 124 8.76 -14.29 -0.81
C GLN A 124 7.66 -15.31 -0.51
N GLN A 125 7.37 -15.56 0.76
CA GLN A 125 6.33 -16.50 1.16
C GLN A 125 4.92 -16.11 0.69
N VAL A 126 4.52 -14.84 0.82
CA VAL A 126 3.26 -14.37 0.20
C VAL A 126 3.31 -14.53 -1.29
N GLU A 127 4.44 -14.18 -1.91
CA GLU A 127 4.58 -14.22 -3.37
C GLU A 127 4.32 -15.61 -3.88
N ASP A 128 4.86 -16.61 -3.20
CA ASP A 128 4.65 -18.00 -3.55
C ASP A 128 3.21 -18.46 -3.28
N GLU A 129 2.61 -18.08 -2.14
CA GLU A 129 1.20 -18.39 -1.85
C GLU A 129 0.23 -17.68 -2.81
N THR A 130 0.56 -16.47 -3.23
CA THR A 130 -0.33 -15.61 -4.02
C THR A 130 -0.12 -15.77 -5.52
N LYS A 131 1.00 -16.37 -5.98
CA LYS A 131 1.16 -16.83 -7.37
C LYS A 131 0.02 -17.76 -7.79
N ILE A 132 -0.46 -18.62 -6.89
CA ILE A 132 -1.59 -19.52 -7.15
C ILE A 132 -2.88 -18.74 -7.33
N VAL A 133 -3.16 -17.80 -6.43
CA VAL A 133 -4.35 -16.93 -6.52
C VAL A 133 -4.27 -16.04 -7.76
N TRP A 134 -3.09 -15.50 -8.07
CA TRP A 134 -2.84 -14.69 -9.25
C TRP A 134 -2.98 -15.48 -10.55
N TYR A 135 -2.51 -16.72 -10.59
CA TYR A 135 -2.76 -17.65 -11.70
C TYR A 135 -4.27 -17.85 -11.85
N ASN A 136 -4.98 -18.22 -10.79
CA ASN A 136 -6.43 -18.44 -10.87
C ASN A 136 -7.20 -17.19 -11.33
N LEU A 137 -6.80 -16.01 -10.85
CA LEU A 137 -7.42 -14.76 -11.25
C LEU A 137 -7.06 -14.37 -12.70
N ARG A 138 -5.82 -14.57 -13.13
CA ARG A 138 -5.38 -14.31 -14.50
C ARG A 138 -6.01 -15.27 -15.49
N TYR A 139 -6.21 -16.54 -15.12
CA TYR A 139 -6.91 -17.52 -15.94
C TYR A 139 -8.38 -17.16 -16.08
N THR A 140 -9.01 -16.69 -15.00
CA THR A 140 -10.39 -16.19 -15.03
C THR A 140 -10.51 -14.94 -15.91
N PHE A 141 -9.61 -13.98 -15.74
CA PHE A 141 -9.59 -12.75 -16.53
C PHE A 141 -9.32 -13.00 -18.03
N VAL A 142 -8.27 -13.77 -18.36
CA VAL A 142 -7.93 -14.11 -19.75
C VAL A 142 -9.04 -14.91 -20.42
N ARG A 143 -9.79 -15.74 -19.69
CA ARG A 143 -10.97 -16.43 -20.22
C ARG A 143 -12.17 -15.49 -20.40
N MET A 144 -12.29 -14.44 -19.59
CA MET A 144 -13.38 -13.48 -19.70
C MET A 144 -13.25 -12.59 -20.95
N ILE A 145 -12.03 -12.22 -21.35
CA ILE A 145 -11.75 -11.41 -22.55
C ILE A 145 -12.37 -11.99 -23.85
N PRO A 146 -12.15 -13.27 -24.23
CA PRO A 146 -12.75 -13.82 -25.44
C PRO A 146 -14.27 -13.99 -25.32
N ILE A 147 -14.80 -14.23 -24.12
CA ILE A 147 -16.26 -14.31 -23.90
C ILE A 147 -16.91 -12.95 -24.16
N GLU A 148 -16.27 -11.87 -23.73
CA GLU A 148 -16.76 -10.50 -23.96
C GLU A 148 -16.64 -10.10 -25.45
N ALA A 149 -15.56 -10.50 -26.11
CA ALA A 149 -15.40 -10.30 -27.56
C ALA A 149 -16.38 -11.13 -28.40
N ASP A 150 -16.68 -12.37 -28.01
CA ASP A 150 -17.67 -13.24 -28.68
C ASP A 150 -19.10 -12.78 -28.40
N CYS A 151 -19.40 -12.29 -27.19
CA CYS A 151 -20.68 -11.69 -26.86
C CYS A 151 -20.91 -10.41 -27.68
N HIS A 152 -19.89 -9.54 -27.81
CA HIS A 152 -19.95 -8.34 -28.64
C HIS A 152 -20.11 -8.69 -30.13
N LYS A 153 -19.40 -9.69 -30.64
CA LYS A 153 -19.56 -10.15 -32.04
C LYS A 153 -20.96 -10.73 -32.28
N LYS A 154 -21.45 -11.61 -31.40
CA LYS A 154 -22.79 -12.18 -31.50
C LYS A 154 -23.89 -11.12 -31.43
N TRP A 155 -23.74 -10.13 -30.55
CA TRP A 155 -24.68 -9.00 -30.46
C TRP A 155 -24.67 -8.16 -31.74
N SER A 156 -23.49 -7.80 -32.25
CA SER A 156 -23.37 -7.02 -33.50
C SER A 156 -23.92 -7.76 -34.73
N ALA A 157 -23.79 -9.09 -34.78
CA ALA A 157 -24.35 -9.91 -35.85
C ALA A 157 -25.88 -9.99 -35.77
N PHE A 158 -26.41 -10.15 -34.55
CA PHE A 158 -27.85 -10.13 -34.30
C PHE A 158 -28.49 -8.77 -34.65
N GLU A 159 -27.85 -7.67 -34.29
CA GLU A 159 -28.30 -6.30 -34.62
C GLU A 159 -28.35 -6.09 -36.14
N LYS A 160 -27.37 -6.63 -36.88
CA LYS A 160 -27.34 -6.59 -38.35
C LYS A 160 -28.47 -7.43 -38.96
N THR A 161 -28.70 -8.65 -38.47
CA THR A 161 -29.78 -9.52 -38.95
C THR A 161 -31.17 -8.93 -38.70
N CYS A 162 -31.40 -8.28 -37.55
CA CYS A 162 -32.67 -7.58 -37.30
C CYS A 162 -32.86 -6.36 -38.22
N THR A 163 -31.78 -5.66 -38.57
CA THR A 163 -31.85 -4.50 -39.48
C THR A 163 -32.14 -4.93 -40.92
N ASP A 164 -31.51 -6.01 -41.39
CA ASP A 164 -31.71 -6.53 -42.75
C ASP A 164 -33.13 -7.10 -42.93
N HIS A 165 -33.67 -7.80 -41.92
CA HIS A 165 -35.02 -8.35 -41.98
C HIS A 165 -36.10 -7.25 -41.96
N PHE A 166 -35.86 -6.17 -41.21
CA PHE A 166 -36.73 -4.99 -41.24
C PHE A 166 -36.69 -4.26 -42.60
N ALA A 167 -35.54 -4.23 -43.28
CA ALA A 167 -35.39 -3.63 -44.61
C ALA A 167 -36.09 -4.45 -45.71
N GLU A 168 -36.01 -5.79 -45.67
CA GLU A 168 -36.73 -6.67 -46.63
C GLU A 168 -38.25 -6.57 -46.47
N THR A 169 -38.75 -6.44 -45.25
CA THR A 169 -40.19 -6.30 -44.99
C THR A 169 -40.72 -4.97 -45.57
N GLN A 170 -39.96 -3.88 -45.45
CA GLN A 170 -40.29 -2.57 -46.03
C GLN A 170 -40.25 -2.55 -47.57
N VAL A 171 -39.33 -3.30 -48.20
CA VAL A 171 -39.26 -3.42 -49.67
C VAL A 171 -40.40 -4.28 -50.20
N THR A 172 -40.78 -5.32 -49.47
CA THR A 172 -41.88 -6.21 -49.86
C THR A 172 -43.23 -5.48 -49.82
N ASP A 173 -43.50 -4.69 -48.77
CA ASP A 173 -44.72 -3.84 -48.69
C ASP A 173 -44.78 -2.83 -49.84
N ARG A 174 -43.65 -2.15 -50.15
CA ARG A 174 -43.59 -1.17 -51.24
C ARG A 174 -43.78 -1.79 -52.63
N SER A 175 -43.41 -3.06 -52.80
CA SER A 175 -43.59 -3.81 -54.05
C SER A 175 -45.00 -4.40 -54.22
N ILE A 176 -45.74 -4.62 -53.13
CA ILE A 176 -47.16 -4.99 -53.16
C ILE A 176 -48.01 -3.77 -53.50
N GLU A 177 -47.71 -2.61 -52.91
CA GLU A 177 -48.40 -1.34 -53.18
C GLU A 177 -48.25 -0.86 -54.64
N HIS A 178 -47.08 -1.10 -55.26
CA HIS A 178 -46.87 -0.83 -56.68
C HIS A 178 -47.63 -1.79 -57.62
N ARG A 179 -47.95 -2.99 -57.16
CA ARG A 179 -48.67 -4.00 -57.94
C ARG A 179 -50.20 -3.80 -57.88
N GLU A 180 -50.71 -3.29 -56.77
CA GLU A 180 -52.10 -2.82 -56.66
C GLU A 180 -52.34 -1.58 -57.53
N ASN A 181 -51.47 -0.56 -57.48
CA ASN A 181 -51.61 0.65 -58.30
C ASN A 181 -51.49 0.43 -59.83
N SER A 182 -50.91 -0.68 -60.28
CA SER A 182 -50.82 -1.03 -61.71
C SER A 182 -52.00 -1.86 -62.22
N SER A 183 -52.89 -2.30 -61.33
CA SER A 183 -54.07 -3.13 -61.68
C SER A 183 -55.36 -2.30 -61.81
N ASP A 184 -55.32 -1.03 -61.38
CA ASP A 184 -56.46 -0.09 -61.39
C ASP A 184 -56.41 0.95 -62.54
N THR A 185 -55.56 0.75 -63.55
CA THR A 185 -55.49 1.55 -64.80
C THR A 185 -55.55 0.67 -66.03
#